data_AF-A0A3Q4MRJ7-F1
#
_entry.id   AF-A0A3Q4MRJ7-F1
#
_cell.length_a   1.000
_cell.length_b   1.000
_cell.length_c   1.000
_cell.angle_alpha   90.00
_cell.angle_beta   90.00
_cell.angle_gamma   90.00
#
_symmetry.space_group_name_H-M   'P 1'
#
loop_
_entity.id
_entity.type
_entity.pdbx_description
1 polymer ?
#
loop_
_entity_poly.entity_id
_entity_poly.type
_entity_poly.pdbx_seq_one_letter_code
_entity_poly.pdbx_strand_id
1 'polypeptide(L)'
;MSDNSKRERGPRTSDTEDYDKRRTHNVLERQRRNELKLSFFALRDEIPEVANNEKAAKVVILKKATECIYSMQTDEQRLLSLKEQLRRRSEQLKQRLAHLQGCRA
;
A
#
# COMPACT_ATOMS: atom_id res chain seq x y z
N MET A 1 15.55 70.64 17.86
CA MET A 1 16.78 70.01 17.35
C MET A 1 16.95 68.70 18.11
N SER A 2 17.02 67.50 17.55
CA SER A 2 16.92 67.00 16.19
C SER A 2 16.66 65.49 16.30
N ASP A 3 15.88 64.95 15.36
CA ASP A 3 16.14 63.72 14.56
C ASP A 3 17.00 62.59 15.17
N ASN A 4 16.76 61.30 14.92
CA ASN A 4 15.87 60.59 14.00
C ASN A 4 16.13 59.11 14.28
N SER A 5 15.10 58.30 14.19
CA SER A 5 15.15 56.85 14.28
C SER A 5 16.12 56.24 13.27
N LYS A 6 17.27 55.74 13.74
CA LYS A 6 18.11 54.86 12.93
C LYS A 6 17.59 53.42 13.07
N ARG A 7 16.46 53.15 12.42
CA ARG A 7 16.07 51.78 12.08
C ARG A 7 17.12 51.25 11.12
N GLU A 8 17.97 50.35 11.61
CA GLU A 8 18.83 49.53 10.79
C GLU A 8 17.96 48.76 9.79
N ARG A 9 17.94 49.24 8.55
CA ARG A 9 17.41 48.49 7.42
C ARG A 9 18.42 47.38 7.13
N GLY A 10 18.19 46.21 7.71
CA GLY A 10 18.83 44.98 7.24
C GLY A 10 18.58 44.78 5.74
N PRO A 11 19.45 44.03 5.03
CA PRO A 11 19.36 43.89 3.58
C PRO A 11 17.99 43.34 3.16
N ARG A 12 17.29 44.08 2.29
CA ARG A 12 15.99 43.71 1.69
C ARG A 12 16.01 42.37 0.93
N THR A 13 17.19 41.77 0.74
CA THR A 13 17.41 40.48 0.09
C THR A 13 17.01 39.31 0.96
N SER A 14 17.17 39.40 2.30
CA SER A 14 16.86 38.31 3.23
C SER A 14 15.37 37.91 3.18
N ASP A 15 14.48 38.90 3.13
CA ASP A 15 13.03 38.65 3.07
C ASP A 15 12.59 37.98 1.76
N THR A 16 13.33 38.22 0.67
CA THR A 16 13.04 37.65 -0.66
C THR A 16 13.49 36.20 -0.73
N GLU A 17 14.68 35.88 -0.21
CA GLU A 17 15.19 34.50 -0.12
C GLU A 17 14.29 33.62 0.76
N ASP A 18 13.78 34.14 1.87
CA ASP A 18 12.87 33.40 2.74
C ASP A 18 11.46 33.23 2.14
N TYR A 19 11.04 34.15 1.26
CA TYR A 19 9.83 33.97 0.46
C TYR A 19 10.01 32.85 -0.58
N ASP A 20 11.13 32.82 -1.30
CA ASP A 20 11.41 31.82 -2.32
C ASP A 20 11.60 30.41 -1.73
N LYS A 21 12.25 30.29 -0.56
CA LYS A 21 12.32 29.03 0.20
C LYS A 21 10.94 28.53 0.58
N ARG A 22 10.08 29.39 1.14
CA ARG A 22 8.69 29.03 1.49
C ARG A 22 7.88 28.62 0.27
N ARG A 23 8.02 29.34 -0.84
CA ARG A 23 7.36 29.01 -2.12
C ARG A 23 7.78 27.62 -2.61
N THR A 24 9.09 27.36 -2.65
CA THR A 24 9.65 26.08 -3.09
C THR A 24 9.18 24.93 -2.20
N HIS A 25 9.27 25.11 -0.87
CA HIS A 25 8.76 24.13 0.10
C HIS A 25 7.28 23.79 -0.14
N ASN A 26 6.42 24.79 -0.35
CA ASN A 26 5.00 24.58 -0.60
C ASN A 26 4.72 23.81 -1.90
N VAL A 27 5.52 24.04 -2.95
CA VAL A 27 5.42 23.30 -4.21
C VAL A 27 5.78 21.83 -3.98
N LEU A 28 6.90 21.57 -3.30
CA LEU A 28 7.38 20.21 -3.03
C LEU A 28 6.41 19.44 -2.12
N GLU A 29 5.89 20.06 -1.06
CA GLU A 29 4.93 19.38 -0.18
C GLU A 29 3.59 19.12 -0.88
N ARG A 30 3.16 20.00 -1.80
CA ARG A 30 1.98 19.74 -2.63
C ARG A 30 2.22 18.55 -3.56
N GLN A 31 3.38 18.47 -4.20
CA GLN A 31 3.74 17.33 -5.03
C GLN A 31 3.74 16.04 -4.21
N ARG A 32 4.41 16.02 -3.05
CA ARG A 32 4.42 14.87 -2.14
C ARG A 32 3.01 14.41 -1.74
N ARG A 33 2.11 15.35 -1.44
CA ARG A 33 0.72 15.04 -1.09
C ARG A 33 -0.07 14.46 -2.27
N ASN A 34 0.20 14.93 -3.49
CA ASN A 34 -0.42 14.39 -4.69
C ASN A 34 0.05 12.97 -4.98
N GLU A 35 1.37 12.71 -4.88
CA GLU A 35 1.94 11.37 -5.01
C GLU A 35 1.35 10.42 -3.96
N LEU A 36 1.29 10.85 -2.70
CA LEU A 36 0.67 10.05 -1.64
C LEU A 36 -0.81 9.76 -1.92
N LYS A 37 -1.56 10.73 -2.45
CA LYS A 37 -2.97 10.53 -2.84
C LYS A 37 -3.08 9.48 -3.95
N LEU A 38 -2.20 9.50 -4.94
CA LEU A 38 -2.15 8.49 -6.01
C LEU A 38 -1.83 7.11 -5.44
N SER A 39 -0.87 7.00 -4.51
CA SER A 39 -0.58 5.73 -3.83
C SER A 39 -1.78 5.18 -3.06
N PHE A 40 -2.58 6.06 -2.41
CA PHE A 40 -3.83 5.63 -1.76
C PHE A 40 -4.89 5.13 -2.75
N PHE A 41 -4.96 5.71 -3.94
CA PHE A 41 -5.88 5.24 -4.98
C PHE A 41 -5.44 3.90 -5.54
N ALA A 42 -4.17 3.75 -5.87
CA ALA A 42 -3.62 2.46 -6.29
C ALA A 42 -3.87 1.38 -5.23
N LEU A 43 -3.62 1.67 -3.94
CA LEU A 43 -3.90 0.74 -2.86
C LEU A 43 -5.40 0.41 -2.74
N ARG A 44 -6.29 1.39 -2.88
CA ARG A 44 -7.74 1.16 -2.84
C ARG A 44 -8.19 0.20 -3.93
N ASP A 45 -7.66 0.37 -5.14
CA ASP A 45 -8.08 -0.39 -6.32
C ASP A 45 -7.72 -1.89 -6.19
N GLU A 46 -6.66 -2.22 -5.42
CA GLU A 46 -6.27 -3.60 -5.11
C GLU A 46 -7.14 -4.27 -4.03
N ILE A 47 -8.00 -3.52 -3.33
CA ILE A 47 -8.80 -4.04 -2.22
C ILE A 47 -10.25 -4.24 -2.69
N PRO A 48 -10.73 -5.49 -2.85
CA PRO A 48 -12.04 -5.76 -3.46
C PRO A 48 -13.21 -5.04 -2.79
N GLU A 49 -13.18 -4.90 -1.46
CA GLU A 49 -14.24 -4.25 -0.69
C GLU A 49 -14.36 -2.74 -0.92
N VAL A 50 -13.28 -2.07 -1.34
CA VAL A 50 -13.25 -0.60 -1.49
C VAL A 50 -12.86 -0.11 -2.88
N ALA A 51 -12.50 -1.00 -3.80
CA ALA A 51 -12.10 -0.67 -5.17
C ALA A 51 -13.14 0.23 -5.90
N ASN A 52 -14.43 -0.07 -5.74
CA ASN A 52 -15.52 0.69 -6.37
C ASN A 52 -15.96 1.94 -5.58
N ASN A 53 -15.34 2.21 -4.42
CA ASN A 53 -15.69 3.36 -3.59
C ASN A 53 -14.65 4.48 -3.74
N GLU A 54 -14.86 5.35 -4.71
CA GLU A 54 -13.95 6.44 -4.99
C GLU A 54 -13.72 7.39 -3.81
N LYS A 55 -14.70 7.48 -2.91
CA LYS A 55 -14.72 8.37 -1.74
C LYS A 55 -14.28 7.67 -0.45
N ALA A 56 -13.72 6.46 -0.53
CA ALA A 56 -13.23 5.75 0.64
C ALA A 56 -12.20 6.59 1.42
N ALA A 57 -12.42 6.72 2.73
CA ALA A 57 -11.51 7.47 3.59
C ALA A 57 -10.16 6.75 3.71
N LYS A 58 -9.06 7.51 3.84
CA LYS A 58 -7.69 6.95 3.97
C LYS A 58 -7.59 5.89 5.06
N VAL A 59 -8.19 6.14 6.22
CA VAL A 59 -8.18 5.17 7.34
C VAL A 59 -8.93 3.88 7.01
N VAL A 60 -9.98 3.95 6.19
CA VAL A 60 -10.74 2.78 5.75
C VAL A 60 -9.90 1.97 4.77
N ILE A 61 -9.23 2.62 3.80
CA ILE A 61 -8.32 1.95 2.86
C ILE A 61 -7.24 1.19 3.62
N LEU A 62 -6.59 1.80 4.63
CA LEU A 62 -5.54 1.12 5.42
C LEU A 62 -6.07 -0.06 6.22
N LYS A 63 -7.23 0.08 6.88
CA LYS A 63 -7.86 -1.01 7.64
C LYS A 63 -8.23 -2.18 6.73
N LYS A 64 -8.88 -1.88 5.61
CA LYS A 64 -9.29 -2.89 4.64
C LYS A 64 -8.13 -3.55 3.91
N ALA A 65 -7.04 -2.83 3.64
CA ALA A 65 -5.80 -3.42 3.14
C ALA A 65 -5.26 -4.48 4.11
N THR A 66 -5.21 -4.13 5.40
CA THR A 66 -4.71 -5.00 6.46
C THR A 66 -5.57 -6.25 6.60
N GLU A 67 -6.91 -6.08 6.65
CA GLU A 67 -7.87 -7.18 6.69
C GLU A 67 -7.74 -8.11 5.46
N CYS A 68 -7.60 -7.53 4.26
CA CYS A 68 -7.42 -8.28 3.02
C CYS A 68 -6.15 -9.14 3.05
N ILE A 69 -5.02 -8.58 3.49
CA ILE A 69 -3.76 -9.33 3.61
C ILE A 69 -3.91 -10.53 4.55
N TYR A 70 -4.51 -10.33 5.73
CA TYR A 70 -4.74 -11.42 6.69
C TYR A 70 -5.65 -12.51 6.12
N SER A 71 -6.72 -12.13 5.43
CA SER A 71 -7.62 -13.09 4.77
C SER A 71 -6.87 -13.88 3.71
N MET A 72 -6.11 -13.22 2.83
CA MET A 72 -5.33 -13.87 1.77
C MET A 72 -4.29 -14.85 2.32
N GLN A 73 -3.59 -14.49 3.40
CA GLN A 73 -2.62 -15.38 4.06
C GLN A 73 -3.31 -16.61 4.66
N THR A 74 -4.47 -16.43 5.28
CA THR A 74 -5.26 -17.53 5.85
C THR A 74 -5.74 -18.48 4.75
N ASP A 75 -6.24 -17.92 3.65
CA ASP A 75 -6.69 -18.69 2.49
C ASP A 75 -5.54 -19.43 1.81
N GLU A 76 -4.37 -18.79 1.67
CA GLU A 76 -3.16 -19.43 1.14
C GLU A 76 -2.78 -20.66 1.98
N GLN A 77 -2.70 -20.52 3.30
CA GLN A 77 -2.39 -21.63 4.20
C GLN A 77 -3.41 -22.77 4.07
N ARG A 78 -4.70 -22.44 4.01
CA ARG A 78 -5.78 -23.42 3.80
C ARG A 78 -5.63 -24.15 2.46
N LEU A 79 -5.35 -23.43 1.38
CA LEU A 79 -5.17 -23.99 0.04
C LEU A 79 -3.92 -24.87 -0.05
N LEU A 80 -2.81 -24.48 0.60
CA LEU A 80 -1.60 -25.30 0.68
C LEU A 80 -1.86 -26.62 1.42
N SER A 81 -2.57 -26.57 2.54
CA SER A 81 -2.98 -27.77 3.29
C SER A 81 -3.86 -28.70 2.45
N LEU A 82 -4.88 -28.14 1.77
CA LEU A 82 -5.76 -28.89 0.90
C LEU A 82 -5.00 -29.53 -0.28
N LYS A 83 -4.08 -28.78 -0.89
CA LYS A 83 -3.22 -29.29 -1.98
C LYS A 83 -2.39 -30.49 -1.53
N GLU A 84 -1.83 -30.44 -0.32
CA GLU A 84 -1.05 -31.54 0.24
C GLU A 84 -1.92 -32.78 0.54
N GLN A 85 -3.11 -32.58 1.10
CA GLN A 85 -4.07 -33.67 1.32
C GLN A 85 -4.47 -34.35 0.00
N LEU A 86 -4.76 -33.57 -1.03
CA LEU A 86 -5.11 -34.08 -2.35
C LEU A 86 -3.95 -34.83 -3.01
N ARG A 87 -2.71 -34.35 -2.85
CA ARG A 87 -1.50 -35.04 -3.32
C ARG A 87 -1.34 -36.41 -2.67
N ARG A 88 -1.46 -36.49 -1.33
CA ARG A 88 -1.39 -37.77 -0.60
C ARG A 88 -2.47 -38.75 -1.04
N ARG A 89 -3.71 -38.27 -1.18
CA ARG A 89 -4.83 -39.11 -1.65
C ARG A 89 -4.60 -39.60 -3.07
N SER A 90 -4.12 -38.74 -3.97
CA SER A 90 -3.77 -39.12 -5.34
C SER A 90 -2.72 -40.23 -5.37
N GLU A 91 -1.65 -40.08 -4.57
CA GLU A 91 -0.57 -41.07 -4.49
C GLU A 91 -1.07 -42.42 -3.97
N GLN A 92 -1.87 -42.41 -2.89
CA GLN A 92 -2.48 -43.63 -2.34
C GLN A 92 -3.36 -44.35 -3.37
N LEU A 93 -4.15 -43.60 -4.14
CA LEU A 93 -5.00 -44.18 -5.18
C LEU A 93 -4.18 -44.77 -6.33
N LYS A 94 -3.09 -44.11 -6.75
CA LYS A 94 -2.16 -44.64 -7.76
C LYS A 94 -1.51 -45.95 -7.31
N GLN A 95 -1.05 -46.00 -6.06
CA GLN A 95 -0.45 -47.22 -5.49
C GLN A 95 -1.44 -48.38 -5.43
N ARG A 96 -2.68 -48.12 -5.00
CA ARG A 96 -3.75 -49.13 -4.99
C ARG A 96 -4.06 -49.63 -6.40
N LEU A 97 -4.13 -48.72 -7.38
CA LEU A 97 -4.40 -49.06 -8.77
C LEU A 97 -3.26 -49.90 -9.36
N ALA A 98 -2.01 -49.53 -9.11
CA ALA A 98 -0.84 -50.30 -9.54
C ALA A 98 -0.82 -51.72 -8.92
N HIS A 99 -1.15 -51.84 -7.63
CA HIS A 99 -1.24 -53.14 -6.96
C HIS A 99 -2.33 -54.03 -7.58
N LEU A 100 -3.53 -53.48 -7.82
CA LEU A 100 -4.63 -54.22 -8.43
C LEU A 100 -4.36 -54.62 -9.89
N GLN A 101 -3.64 -53.79 -10.65
CA GLN A 101 -3.21 -54.12 -12.01
C GLN A 101 -2.10 -55.18 -12.01
N GLY A 102 -1.15 -55.10 -11.08
CA GLY A 102 -0.08 -56.08 -10.92
C GLY A 102 -0.56 -57.45 -10.47
N CYS A 103 -1.61 -57.53 -9.65
CA CYS A 103 -2.23 -58.82 -9.25
C CYS A 103 -3.14 -59.44 -10.34
N ARG A 104 -3.41 -58.72 -11.43
CA ARG A 104 -4.24 -59.21 -12.55
C ARG A 104 -3.42 -59.84 -13.68
N ALA A 105 -2.10 -59.78 -13.59
CA ALA A 105 -1.14 -60.49 -14.44
C ALA A 105 -0.70 -61.79 -13.74
#